data_AF-A0A2D4R0A8-F1
#
_entry.id   AF-A0A2D4R0A8-F1
#
_cell.length_a   1.000
_cell.length_b   1.000
_cell.length_c   1.000
_cell.angle_alpha   90.00
_cell.angle_beta   90.00
_cell.angle_gamma   90.00
#
_symmetry.space_group_name_H-M   'P 1'
#
loop_
_entity.id
_entity.type
_entity.pdbx_description
1 polymer ?
#
loop_
_entity_poly.entity_id
_entity_poly.type
_entity_poly.pdbx_seq_one_letter_code
_entity_poly.pdbx_strand_id
1 'polypeptide(L)'
;MYGQVKIKKINPRSDNIPEDCGYMQRFEYNIDMNSNGIMGDCIDWCERNCEGKWGWWFEPAGEIENPKNHWEDQNAYMSFERRLDATKFWISVGIQNSGRKDR
;
A
#
# COMPACT_ATOMS: atom_id res chain seq x y z
N MET A 1 2.53 11.02 31.37
CA MET A 1 1.87 11.55 30.17
C MET A 1 2.76 11.22 28.99
N TYR A 2 2.43 10.21 28.20
CA TYR A 2 3.22 9.87 27.01
C TYR A 2 2.87 10.90 25.93
N GLY A 3 3.78 11.86 25.73
CA GLY A 3 3.66 12.90 24.73
C GLY A 3 3.51 12.28 23.35
N GLN A 4 2.47 12.69 22.64
CA GLN A 4 2.22 12.30 21.25
C GLN A 4 3.43 12.69 20.40
N VAL A 5 4.22 11.68 20.00
CA VAL A 5 5.34 11.88 19.10
C VAL A 5 4.74 12.21 17.73
N LYS A 6 4.78 13.48 17.34
CA LYS A 6 4.44 13.91 15.98
C LYS A 6 5.49 13.30 15.04
N ILE A 7 5.18 12.15 14.46
CA ILE A 7 5.95 11.55 13.39
C ILE A 7 5.88 12.54 12.22
N LYS A 8 6.98 13.26 11.97
CA LYS A 8 7.13 14.11 10.79
C LYS A 8 7.06 13.21 9.56
N LYS A 9 5.98 13.34 8.77
CA LYS A 9 5.79 12.69 7.47
C LYS A 9 7.06 12.86 6.62
N ILE A 10 7.75 11.76 6.36
CA ILE A 10 8.86 11.71 5.40
C ILE A 10 8.23 11.39 4.05
N ASN A 11 7.83 12.43 3.30
CA ASN A 11 7.95 12.53 1.83
C ASN A 11 7.31 13.85 1.32
N PRO A 12 8.02 14.67 0.51
CA PRO A 12 7.60 16.01 0.10
C PRO A 12 6.58 16.05 -1.06
N ARG A 13 5.73 15.01 -1.22
CA ARG A 13 4.66 14.96 -2.23
C ARG A 13 3.25 14.73 -1.66
N SER A 14 3.13 14.69 -0.33
CA SER A 14 1.87 14.36 0.37
C SER A 14 0.81 15.46 0.40
N ASP A 15 0.99 16.58 -0.33
CA ASP A 15 0.02 17.69 -0.34
C ASP A 15 -1.19 17.46 -1.26
N ASN A 16 -1.15 16.46 -2.15
CA ASN A 16 -2.22 16.20 -3.13
C ASN A 16 -3.04 14.93 -2.87
N ILE A 17 -2.71 14.13 -1.86
CA ILE A 17 -3.50 12.94 -1.51
C ILE A 17 -4.73 13.41 -0.71
N PRO A 18 -5.97 13.14 -1.17
CA PRO A 18 -7.18 13.47 -0.42
C PRO A 18 -7.13 12.89 1.00
N GLU A 19 -7.75 13.56 1.98
CA GLU A 19 -7.79 13.06 3.38
C GLU A 19 -8.44 11.68 3.49
N ASP A 20 -9.35 11.35 2.56
CA ASP A 20 -10.02 10.07 2.46
C ASP A 20 -9.17 8.99 1.75
N CYS A 21 -7.95 9.29 1.30
CA CYS A 21 -7.07 8.41 0.54
C CYS A 21 -5.69 8.25 1.21
N GLY A 22 -4.99 7.17 0.85
CA GLY A 22 -3.58 6.98 1.16
C GLY A 22 -3.28 6.04 2.33
N TYR A 23 -2.36 6.44 3.21
CA TYR A 23 -1.77 5.55 4.21
C TYR A 23 -2.77 5.02 5.25
N MET A 24 -2.76 3.71 5.45
CA MET A 24 -3.67 2.92 6.30
C MET A 24 -5.15 2.97 5.91
N GLN A 25 -5.48 3.50 4.73
CA GLN A 25 -6.86 3.46 4.24
C GLN A 25 -7.16 2.08 3.66
N ARG A 26 -8.20 1.45 4.21
CA ARG A 26 -8.69 0.12 3.83
C ARG A 26 -10.09 0.23 3.24
N PHE A 27 -10.26 -0.39 2.08
CA PHE A 27 -11.47 -0.43 1.29
C PHE A 27 -11.80 -1.88 0.90
N GLU A 28 -12.87 -2.06 0.12
CA GLU A 28 -13.42 -3.35 -0.28
C GLU A 28 -12.44 -4.17 -1.15
N TYR A 29 -11.78 -3.53 -2.12
CA TYR A 29 -10.95 -4.22 -3.11
C TYR A 29 -9.47 -4.08 -2.76
N ASN A 30 -8.86 -5.16 -2.28
CA ASN A 30 -7.46 -5.19 -1.86
C ASN A 30 -6.60 -6.02 -2.83
N ILE A 31 -5.46 -5.46 -3.23
CA ILE A 31 -4.48 -6.06 -4.11
C ILE A 31 -3.20 -6.28 -3.32
N ASP A 32 -2.80 -7.53 -3.23
CA ASP A 32 -1.51 -7.92 -2.66
C ASP A 32 -0.39 -7.43 -3.58
N MET A 33 0.53 -6.64 -3.02
CA MET A 33 1.68 -6.13 -3.75
C MET A 33 2.84 -7.13 -3.82
N ASN A 34 2.73 -8.25 -3.09
CA ASN A 34 3.75 -9.30 -2.96
C ASN A 34 5.12 -8.68 -2.59
N SER A 35 5.07 -7.67 -1.74
CA SER A 35 6.21 -6.84 -1.34
C SER A 35 5.95 -6.26 0.04
N ASN A 36 7.04 -5.89 0.72
CA ASN A 36 7.00 -5.36 2.08
C ASN A 36 6.86 -3.83 2.09
N GLY A 37 6.63 -3.25 0.92
CA GLY A 37 6.54 -1.83 0.68
C GLY A 37 5.62 -1.51 -0.48
N ILE A 38 5.09 -0.28 -0.47
CA ILE A 38 4.43 0.31 -1.64
C ILE A 38 5.42 1.23 -2.32
N MET A 39 5.74 0.95 -3.59
CA MET A 39 6.61 1.82 -4.37
C MET A 39 5.91 3.17 -4.61
N GLY A 40 6.66 4.27 -4.58
CA GLY A 40 6.12 5.61 -4.84
C GLY A 40 5.40 5.72 -6.20
N ASP A 41 5.84 4.96 -7.19
CA ASP A 41 5.22 4.90 -8.52
C ASP A 41 3.81 4.30 -8.48
N CYS A 42 3.52 3.40 -7.53
CA CYS A 42 2.16 2.87 -7.34
C CYS A 42 1.22 3.98 -6.83
N ILE A 43 1.72 4.81 -5.90
CA ILE A 43 1.00 5.94 -5.33
C ILE A 43 0.73 7.00 -6.41
N ASP A 44 1.77 7.35 -7.18
CA ASP A 44 1.66 8.31 -8.29
C ASP A 44 0.70 7.81 -9.39
N TRP A 45 0.70 6.50 -9.68
CA TRP A 45 -0.26 5.91 -10.61
C TRP A 45 -1.70 6.09 -10.10
N CYS A 46 -1.94 5.84 -8.81
CA CYS A 46 -3.27 5.98 -8.22
C CYS A 46 -3.75 7.43 -8.21
N GLU A 47 -2.89 8.39 -7.89
CA GLU A 47 -3.22 9.83 -7.96
C GLU A 47 -3.70 10.27 -9.35
N ARG A 48 -3.19 9.64 -10.41
CA ARG A 48 -3.49 10.03 -11.81
C ARG A 48 -4.62 9.24 -12.45
N ASN A 49 -4.88 8.01 -12.00
CA ASN A 49 -5.76 7.06 -12.69
C ASN A 49 -6.97 6.62 -11.87
N CYS A 50 -6.94 6.77 -10.54
CA CYS A 50 -8.08 6.42 -9.69
C CYS A 50 -9.11 7.54 -9.69
N GLU A 51 -10.38 7.17 -9.88
CA GLU A 51 -11.51 8.11 -9.79
C GLU A 51 -12.23 7.99 -8.44
N GLY A 52 -12.12 6.84 -7.78
CA GLY A 52 -12.64 6.59 -6.43
C GLY A 52 -11.57 6.69 -5.35
N LYS A 53 -11.97 6.37 -4.11
CA LYS A 53 -11.03 6.36 -2.98
C LYS A 53 -10.06 5.20 -3.11
N TRP A 54 -8.80 5.46 -2.75
CA TRP A 54 -7.73 4.48 -2.79
C TRP A 54 -6.79 4.69 -1.61
N GLY A 55 -6.05 3.65 -1.27
CA GLY A 55 -5.17 3.67 -0.11
C GLY A 55 -4.22 2.51 -0.12
N TRP A 56 -3.39 2.46 0.90
CA TRP A 56 -2.53 1.31 1.11
C TRP A 56 -2.34 1.03 2.58
N TRP A 57 -2.17 -0.24 2.90
CA TRP A 57 -2.01 -0.68 4.27
C TRP A 57 -1.05 -1.87 4.33
N PHE A 58 -0.52 -2.10 5.52
CA PHE A 58 0.42 -3.17 5.77
C PHE A 58 -0.24 -4.16 6.73
N GLU A 59 -0.20 -5.44 6.39
CA GLU A 59 -0.56 -6.49 7.32
C GLU A 59 0.64 -6.73 8.24
N PRO A 60 0.46 -6.63 9.57
CA PRO A 60 1.51 -7.04 10.49
C PRO A 60 1.71 -8.55 10.33
N ALA A 61 2.94 -8.97 10.07
CA ALA A 61 3.38 -10.33 10.31
C ALA A 61 2.91 -10.75 11.70
N GLY A 62 2.36 -11.96 11.85
CA GLY A 62 1.82 -12.49 13.11
C GLY A 62 2.85 -12.61 14.26
N GLU A 63 2.71 -13.59 15.14
CA GLU A 63 3.71 -13.84 16.19
C GLU A 63 5.08 -14.05 15.56
N ILE A 64 5.95 -13.05 15.69
CA ILE A 64 7.27 -13.15 15.10
C ILE A 64 8.13 -14.01 16.02
N GLU A 65 8.28 -15.29 15.68
CA GLU A 65 9.11 -16.25 16.43
C GLU A 65 10.60 -15.87 16.43
N ASN A 66 11.07 -15.05 15.47
CA ASN A 66 12.49 -14.73 15.33
C ASN A 66 12.79 -13.24 15.04
N PRO A 67 13.43 -12.50 15.96
CA PRO A 67 13.71 -11.06 15.84
C PRO A 67 14.68 -10.65 14.72
N LYS A 68 15.25 -11.59 13.95
CA LYS A 68 16.26 -11.30 12.92
C LYS A 68 15.70 -10.99 11.53
N ASN A 69 14.48 -11.43 11.21
CA ASN A 69 13.91 -11.33 9.84
C ASN A 69 12.54 -10.61 9.77
N HIS A 70 12.14 -9.84 10.79
CA HIS A 70 10.81 -9.17 10.92
C HIS A 70 10.35 -8.29 9.75
N TRP A 71 11.23 -7.94 8.83
CA TRP A 71 10.90 -7.12 7.68
C TRP A 71 10.46 -7.95 6.47
N GLU A 72 10.70 -9.27 6.45
CA GLU A 72 10.36 -10.18 5.36
C GLU A 72 8.88 -10.62 5.37
N ASP A 73 8.22 -10.56 6.53
CA ASP A 73 6.86 -11.10 6.72
C ASP A 73 5.74 -10.04 6.65
N GLN A 74 6.07 -8.78 6.35
CA GLN A 74 5.06 -7.71 6.25
C GLN A 74 4.50 -7.66 4.82
N ASN A 75 3.23 -7.99 4.64
CA ASN A 75 2.60 -7.87 3.33
C ASN A 75 2.02 -6.46 3.15
N ALA A 76 2.41 -5.79 2.06
CA ALA A 76 1.84 -4.53 1.66
C ALA A 76 0.66 -4.74 0.70
N TYR A 77 -0.44 -4.04 0.95
CA TYR A 77 -1.65 -4.10 0.15
C TYR A 77 -2.03 -2.72 -0.37
N MET A 78 -2.35 -2.66 -1.66
CA MET A 78 -3.07 -1.53 -2.24
C MET A 78 -4.57 -1.77 -2.12
N SER A 79 -5.33 -0.76 -1.72
CA SER A 79 -6.74 -0.87 -1.40
C SER A 79 -7.56 0.16 -2.17
N PHE A 80 -8.71 -0.25 -2.70
CA PHE A 80 -9.55 0.56 -3.56
C PHE A 80 -11.02 0.42 -3.19
N GLU A 81 -11.75 1.54 -3.22
CA GLU A 81 -13.20 1.57 -3.08
C GLU A 81 -13.89 1.00 -4.32
N ARG A 82 -13.36 1.26 -5.50
CA ARG A 82 -13.96 0.86 -6.78
C ARG A 82 -13.25 -0.33 -7.38
N ARG A 83 -14.03 -1.34 -7.77
CA ARG A 83 -13.53 -2.52 -8.52
C ARG A 83 -12.82 -2.14 -9.81
N LEU A 84 -13.29 -1.11 -10.52
CA LEU A 84 -12.69 -0.67 -11.78
C LEU A 84 -11.28 -0.12 -11.57
N ASP A 85 -11.07 0.67 -10.52
CA ASP A 85 -9.76 1.24 -10.19
C ASP A 85 -8.79 0.14 -9.74
N ALA A 86 -9.26 -0.80 -8.93
CA ALA A 86 -8.49 -2.00 -8.58
C ALA A 86 -8.08 -2.79 -9.82
N THR A 87 -9.00 -3.01 -10.76
CA THR A 87 -8.70 -3.78 -11.98
C THR A 87 -7.69 -3.06 -12.87
N LYS A 88 -7.86 -1.75 -13.09
CA LYS A 88 -6.91 -0.93 -13.85
C LYS A 88 -5.52 -0.95 -13.20
N PHE A 89 -5.47 -0.82 -11.88
CA PHE A 89 -4.22 -0.89 -11.11
C PHE A 89 -3.56 -2.26 -11.23
N TRP A 90 -4.33 -3.34 -11.07
CA TRP A 90 -3.82 -4.70 -11.19
C TRP A 90 -3.23 -4.96 -12.58
N ILE A 91 -3.91 -4.55 -13.65
CA ILE A 91 -3.41 -4.73 -15.02
C ILE A 91 -2.14 -3.90 -15.29
N SER A 92 -2.09 -2.67 -14.79
CA SER A 92 -1.01 -1.73 -15.09
C SER A 92 0.23 -1.94 -14.22
N VAL A 93 0.02 -2.30 -12.94
CA VAL A 93 1.05 -2.35 -11.89
C VAL A 93 1.14 -3.75 -11.28
N GLY A 94 0.00 -4.36 -10.94
CA GLY A 94 -0.06 -5.68 -10.30
C GLY A 94 0.48 -6.84 -11.16
N ILE A 95 0.29 -6.82 -12.48
CA ILE A 95 0.83 -7.83 -13.40
C ILE A 95 2.38 -7.79 -13.41
N GLN A 96 2.98 -6.62 -13.22
CA GLN A 96 4.44 -6.49 -13.17
C GLN A 96 5.03 -7.03 -11.86
N ASN A 97 4.29 -6.93 -10.74
CA ASN A 97 4.71 -7.42 -9.42
C ASN A 97 4.33 -8.89 -9.14
N SER A 98 3.36 -9.47 -9.86
CA SER A 98 2.89 -10.85 -9.65
C SER A 98 3.66 -11.90 -10.48
N GLY A 99 4.55 -11.48 -11.37
CA GLY A 99 5.32 -12.36 -12.26
C GLY A 99 6.77 -12.57 -11.84
N ARG A 100 7.02 -13.37 -10.79
CA ARG A 100 8.23 -14.23 -10.59
C ARG A 100 8.17 -14.94 -9.23
N LYS A 101 7.29 -15.93 -9.10
CA LYS A 101 7.60 -17.14 -8.31
C LYS A 101 8.01 -18.20 -9.34
N ASP A 102 9.25 -18.11 -9.81
CA ASP A 102 9.86 -19.26 -10.47
C ASP A 102 10.18 -20.29 -9.38
N ARG A 103 9.91 -21.53 -9.73
CA ARG A 103 9.78 -22.71 -8.88
C ARG A 103 11.12 -23.34 -8.52
#